data_AF-M1CIP1-F1
#
_entry.id   AF-M1CIP1-F1
#
_cell.length_a   1.000
_cell.length_b   1.000
_cell.length_c   1.000
_cell.angle_alpha   90.00
_cell.angle_beta   90.00
_cell.angle_gamma   90.00
#
_symmetry.space_group_name_H-M   'P 1'
#
loop_
_entity.id
_entity.type
_entity.pdbx_description
1 polymer ?
#
loop_
_entity_poly.entity_id
_entity_poly.type
_entity_poly.pdbx_seq_one_letter_code
_entity_poly.pdbx_strand_id
1 'polypeptide(L)'
;MHMTFHALQALYYSALLGAREMLAPEEASTDLVRALNNRLLALSFHIREYYWIDVKKLNEIYRYKTEEYSYDAINKFNIYPDQIPPWLVEWMPSEGGYLIGNLQPAHMDFRFFSLGNVWSIVSSLANIDQSHAILDLIEAKWEDLVADMPLKICYPALEGQEWRIITGGDPKNTYCLHLFFLFSSCNVYIVFYLHRNLPR
;
A
#
# COMPACT_ATOMS: atom_id res chain seq x y z
N MET A 1 15.01 -1.87 -10.51
CA MET A 1 14.39 -1.55 -9.21
C MET A 1 13.00 -1.01 -9.48
N HIS A 2 11.98 -1.87 -9.55
CA HIS A 2 10.58 -1.42 -9.62
C HIS A 2 10.28 -0.74 -8.28
N MET A 3 10.37 0.58 -8.28
CA MET A 3 10.13 1.43 -7.14
C MET A 3 8.68 1.21 -6.70
N THR A 4 8.50 0.80 -5.45
CA THR A 4 7.20 0.51 -4.83
C THR A 4 6.34 1.77 -4.89
N PHE A 5 5.48 1.86 -5.89
CA PHE A 5 4.83 3.13 -6.26
C PHE A 5 3.95 3.63 -5.11
N HIS A 6 3.29 2.73 -4.39
CA HIS A 6 2.49 3.07 -3.22
C HIS A 6 3.30 3.78 -2.12
N ALA A 7 4.49 3.29 -1.76
CA ALA A 7 5.31 3.94 -0.73
C ALA A 7 5.72 5.37 -1.14
N LEU A 8 6.02 5.57 -2.43
CA LEU A 8 6.31 6.90 -2.97
C LEU A 8 5.06 7.79 -2.93
N GLN A 9 3.87 7.28 -3.26
CA GLN A 9 2.62 8.05 -3.18
C GLN A 9 2.30 8.46 -1.73
N ALA A 10 2.50 7.56 -0.77
CA ALA A 10 2.29 7.85 0.65
C ALA A 10 3.27 8.92 1.17
N LEU A 11 4.55 8.82 0.80
CA LEU A 11 5.56 9.85 1.12
C LEU A 11 5.24 11.19 0.45
N TYR A 12 4.84 11.17 -0.82
CA TYR A 12 4.44 12.37 -1.55
C TYR A 12 3.23 13.06 -0.91
N TYR A 13 2.23 12.29 -0.48
CA TYR A 13 1.08 12.82 0.25
C TYR A 13 1.50 13.53 1.55
N SER A 14 2.36 12.87 2.35
CA SER A 14 2.89 13.48 3.58
C SER A 14 3.72 14.73 3.31
N ALA A 15 4.50 14.76 2.24
CA ALA A 15 5.28 15.92 1.84
C ALA A 15 4.38 17.10 1.42
N LEU A 16 3.27 16.82 0.71
CA LEU A 16 2.28 17.84 0.37
C LEU A 16 1.58 18.41 1.61
N LEU A 17 1.27 17.57 2.59
CA LEU A 17 0.74 18.03 3.88
C LEU A 17 1.74 18.95 4.59
N GLY A 18 3.02 18.55 4.67
CA GLY A 18 4.07 19.38 5.26
C GLY A 18 4.25 20.71 4.52
N ALA A 19 4.26 20.68 3.18
CA ALA A 19 4.36 21.89 2.36
C ALA A 19 3.19 22.86 2.61
N ARG A 20 1.96 22.34 2.79
CA ARG A 20 0.78 23.16 3.09
C ARG A 20 0.95 23.98 4.37
N GLU A 21 1.51 23.36 5.42
CA GLU A 21 1.72 24.04 6.71
C GLU A 21 2.88 25.03 6.68
N MET A 22 3.85 24.84 5.77
CA MET A 22 5.03 25.73 5.64
C MET A 22 4.80 26.94 4.72
N LEU A 23 3.79 26.89 3.84
CA LEU A 23 3.51 27.97 2.90
C LEU A 23 2.87 29.16 3.62
N ALA A 24 3.54 30.32 3.58
CA ALA A 24 3.00 31.57 4.10
C ALA A 24 1.81 32.05 3.24
N PRO A 25 0.72 32.55 3.84
CA PRO A 25 -0.46 33.00 3.12
C PRO A 25 -0.21 34.37 2.48
N GLU A 26 0.49 34.39 1.35
CA GLU A 26 0.67 35.57 0.50
C GLU A 26 -0.23 35.47 -0.75
N GLU A 27 -0.66 36.58 -1.34
CA GLU A 27 -1.56 36.56 -2.53
C GLU A 27 -0.98 35.71 -3.67
N ALA A 28 0.33 35.73 -3.87
CA ALA A 28 1.04 34.91 -4.87
C ALA A 28 1.02 33.40 -4.58
N SER A 29 0.82 33.00 -3.32
CA SER A 29 0.79 31.59 -2.89
C SER A 29 -0.60 30.94 -3.02
N THR A 30 -1.66 31.74 -3.21
CA THR A 30 -3.06 31.27 -3.20
C THR A 30 -3.33 30.21 -4.25
N ASP A 31 -2.78 30.38 -5.46
CA ASP A 31 -2.94 29.42 -6.55
C ASP A 31 -2.17 28.11 -6.29
N LEU A 32 -1.00 28.18 -5.65
CA LEU A 32 -0.23 27.01 -5.24
C LEU A 32 -0.95 26.23 -4.14
N VAL A 33 -1.50 26.92 -3.13
CA VAL A 33 -2.30 26.29 -2.07
C VAL A 33 -3.53 25.61 -2.65
N ARG A 34 -4.20 26.24 -3.64
CA ARG A 34 -5.34 25.63 -4.34
C ARG A 34 -4.93 24.37 -5.11
N ALA A 35 -3.85 24.43 -5.89
CA ALA A 35 -3.33 23.29 -6.64
C ALA A 35 -2.93 22.13 -5.71
N LEU A 36 -2.30 22.45 -4.58
CA LEU A 36 -1.90 21.49 -3.55
C LEU A 36 -3.13 20.79 -2.95
N ASN A 37 -4.14 21.54 -2.53
CA ASN A 37 -5.36 20.98 -1.96
C ASN A 37 -6.12 20.09 -2.96
N ASN A 38 -6.21 20.52 -4.23
CA ASN A 38 -6.80 19.71 -5.28
C ASN A 38 -6.03 18.40 -5.48
N ARG A 39 -4.69 18.44 -5.43
CA ARG A 39 -3.86 17.24 -5.56
C ARG A 39 -3.99 16.32 -4.35
N LEU A 40 -4.03 16.87 -3.13
CA LEU A 40 -4.25 16.08 -1.91
C LEU A 40 -5.57 15.31 -1.96
N LEU A 41 -6.66 15.97 -2.34
CA LEU A 41 -7.97 15.34 -2.48
C LEU A 41 -7.95 14.24 -3.54
N ALA A 42 -7.47 14.55 -4.74
CA ALA A 42 -7.40 13.59 -5.83
C ALA A 42 -6.52 12.37 -5.48
N LEU A 43 -5.38 12.59 -4.82
CA LEU A 43 -4.47 11.52 -4.42
C LEU A 43 -5.09 10.65 -3.32
N SER A 44 -5.71 11.25 -2.30
CA SER A 44 -6.38 10.49 -1.25
C SER A 44 -7.50 9.62 -1.80
N PHE A 45 -8.31 10.15 -2.72
CA PHE A 45 -9.37 9.38 -3.37
C PHE A 45 -8.78 8.23 -4.19
N HIS A 46 -7.76 8.51 -5.00
CA HIS A 46 -7.13 7.51 -5.86
C HIS A 46 -6.51 6.35 -5.06
N ILE A 47 -5.80 6.63 -3.98
CA ILE A 47 -5.20 5.59 -3.14
C ILE A 47 -6.28 4.81 -2.38
N ARG A 48 -7.22 5.49 -1.73
CA ARG A 48 -8.25 4.82 -0.91
C ARG A 48 -9.17 3.94 -1.74
N GLU A 49 -9.48 4.33 -2.97
CA GLU A 49 -10.42 3.61 -3.83
C GLU A 49 -9.74 2.52 -4.65
N TYR A 50 -8.60 2.82 -5.27
CA TYR A 50 -7.99 1.93 -6.27
C TYR A 50 -6.84 1.09 -5.75
N TYR A 51 -6.16 1.50 -4.67
CA TYR A 51 -5.09 0.70 -4.07
C TYR A 51 -5.59 -0.20 -2.95
N TRP A 52 -6.79 0.03 -2.42
CA TRP A 52 -7.34 -0.78 -1.33
C TRP A 52 -7.70 -2.18 -1.81
N ILE A 53 -7.32 -3.17 -1.02
CA ILE A 53 -7.73 -4.56 -1.21
C ILE A 53 -8.17 -5.19 0.11
N ASP A 54 -9.32 -5.84 0.07
CA ASP A 54 -9.87 -6.71 1.10
C ASP A 54 -10.55 -7.91 0.39
N VAL A 55 -11.10 -8.86 1.15
CA VAL A 55 -11.78 -10.03 0.56
C VAL A 55 -12.96 -9.63 -0.33
N LYS A 56 -13.67 -8.53 -0.01
CA LYS A 56 -14.81 -8.06 -0.81
C LYS A 56 -14.32 -7.50 -2.15
N LYS A 57 -13.29 -6.67 -2.12
CA LYS A 57 -12.66 -6.08 -3.30
C LYS A 57 -11.99 -7.13 -4.17
N LEU A 58 -11.35 -8.13 -3.56
CA LEU A 58 -10.80 -9.27 -4.29
C LEU A 58 -11.89 -10.02 -5.06
N ASN A 59 -13.04 -10.28 -4.42
CA ASN A 59 -14.20 -10.89 -5.08
C ASN A 59 -14.80 -10.02 -6.20
N GLU A 60 -14.75 -8.68 -6.07
CA GLU A 60 -15.11 -7.77 -7.16
C GLU A 60 -14.17 -7.91 -8.36
N ILE A 61 -12.84 -7.90 -8.11
CA ILE A 61 -11.81 -8.02 -9.16
C ILE A 61 -11.94 -9.37 -9.89
N TYR A 62 -12.24 -10.45 -9.16
CA TYR A 62 -12.52 -11.76 -9.77
C TYR A 62 -13.69 -11.76 -10.75
N ARG A 63 -14.63 -10.83 -10.61
CA ARG A 63 -15.82 -10.69 -11.46
C ARG A 63 -15.68 -9.60 -12.51
N TYR A 64 -14.50 -9.00 -12.65
CA TYR A 64 -14.26 -8.00 -13.68
C TYR A 64 -14.47 -8.57 -15.07
N LYS A 65 -15.24 -7.83 -15.87
CA LYS A 65 -15.27 -8.04 -17.30
C LYS A 65 -14.07 -7.30 -17.90
N THR A 66 -13.43 -7.95 -18.86
CA THR A 66 -12.32 -7.38 -19.62
C THR A 66 -12.86 -6.51 -20.75
N GLU A 67 -12.05 -5.56 -21.22
CA GLU A 67 -12.36 -4.74 -22.40
C GLU A 67 -13.59 -3.83 -22.24
N GLU A 68 -13.86 -3.34 -21.03
CA GLU A 68 -14.89 -2.33 -20.80
C GLU A 68 -14.40 -0.94 -21.26
N TYR A 69 -14.93 -0.46 -22.39
CA TYR A 69 -14.68 0.88 -22.91
C TYR A 69 -15.86 1.81 -22.62
N SER A 70 -16.08 2.14 -21.35
CA SER A 70 -17.08 3.15 -20.95
C SER A 70 -16.58 4.02 -19.79
N TYR A 71 -17.12 5.23 -19.66
CA TYR A 71 -16.80 6.10 -18.52
C TYR A 71 -17.33 5.55 -17.18
N ASP A 72 -18.37 4.72 -17.24
CA ASP A 72 -18.99 4.05 -16.10
C ASP A 72 -18.43 2.63 -15.88
N ALA A 73 -17.32 2.29 -16.54
CA ALA A 73 -16.68 0.99 -16.38
C ALA A 73 -16.22 0.77 -14.94
N ILE A 74 -16.53 -0.41 -14.41
CA ILE A 74 -16.07 -0.82 -13.09
C ILE A 74 -14.57 -1.12 -13.16
N ASN A 75 -14.13 -1.75 -14.25
CA ASN A 75 -12.73 -2.09 -14.50
C ASN A 75 -11.96 -0.96 -15.19
N LYS A 76 -11.76 0.17 -14.50
CA LYS A 76 -11.12 1.37 -15.07
C LYS A 76 -9.69 1.17 -15.59
N PHE A 77 -8.98 0.18 -15.06
CA PHE A 77 -7.59 -0.10 -15.42
C PHE A 77 -7.44 -1.31 -16.34
N ASN A 78 -8.55 -1.91 -16.80
CA ASN A 78 -8.55 -3.14 -17.60
C ASN A 78 -7.70 -4.26 -16.96
N ILE A 79 -7.88 -4.47 -15.66
CA ILE A 79 -7.22 -5.53 -14.90
C ILE A 79 -7.82 -6.87 -15.29
N TYR A 80 -6.97 -7.83 -15.58
CA TYR A 80 -7.36 -9.21 -15.88
C TYR A 80 -7.46 -10.00 -14.57
N PRO A 81 -8.58 -10.70 -14.30
CA PRO A 81 -8.73 -11.53 -13.10
C PRO A 81 -7.61 -12.57 -12.93
N ASP A 82 -7.07 -13.08 -14.04
CA ASP A 82 -5.98 -14.06 -14.07
C ASP A 82 -4.65 -13.53 -13.48
N GLN A 83 -4.53 -12.22 -13.26
CA GLN A 83 -3.37 -11.64 -12.58
C GLN A 83 -3.40 -11.81 -11.06
N ILE A 84 -4.53 -12.18 -10.48
CA ILE A 84 -4.62 -12.42 -9.03
C ILE A 84 -3.78 -13.65 -8.72
N PRO A 85 -2.73 -13.53 -7.89
CA PRO A 85 -1.87 -14.65 -7.62
C PRO A 85 -2.56 -15.63 -6.65
N PRO A 86 -2.37 -16.95 -6.80
CA PRO A 86 -3.05 -17.94 -5.96
C PRO A 86 -2.79 -17.79 -4.46
N TRP A 87 -1.57 -17.38 -4.09
CA TRP A 87 -1.18 -17.17 -2.69
C TRP A 87 -2.04 -16.11 -1.99
N LEU A 88 -2.55 -15.11 -2.72
CA LEU A 88 -3.28 -13.99 -2.13
C LEU A 88 -4.62 -14.43 -1.54
N VAL A 89 -5.30 -15.37 -2.21
CA VAL A 89 -6.62 -15.87 -1.78
C VAL A 89 -6.50 -16.63 -0.46
N GLU A 90 -5.46 -17.44 -0.32
CA GLU A 90 -5.19 -18.20 0.91
C GLU A 90 -4.59 -17.33 2.01
N TRP A 91 -3.85 -16.29 1.62
CA TRP A 91 -3.19 -15.40 2.56
C TRP A 91 -4.12 -14.35 3.16
N MET A 92 -5.14 -13.87 2.43
CA MET A 92 -6.04 -12.82 2.92
C MET A 92 -6.91 -13.31 4.11
N PRO A 93 -6.91 -12.64 5.27
CA PRO A 93 -7.81 -12.97 6.39
C PRO A 93 -9.27 -12.60 6.07
N SER A 94 -10.22 -13.13 6.85
CA SER A 94 -11.65 -12.81 6.69
C SER A 94 -11.97 -11.35 7.01
N GLU A 95 -11.29 -10.80 8.02
CA GLU A 95 -11.36 -9.40 8.44
C GLU A 95 -9.96 -8.80 8.29
N GLY A 96 -9.88 -7.63 7.65
CA GLY A 96 -8.63 -6.96 7.33
C GLY A 96 -8.46 -6.66 5.85
N GLY A 97 -7.44 -5.87 5.54
CA GLY A 97 -7.13 -5.43 4.20
C GLY A 97 -5.90 -4.55 4.17
N TYR A 98 -5.40 -4.24 2.98
CA TYR A 98 -4.22 -3.40 2.83
C TYR A 98 -4.22 -2.61 1.53
N LEU A 99 -3.25 -1.72 1.40
CA LEU A 99 -2.97 -0.99 0.17
C LEU A 99 -1.92 -1.75 -0.63
N ILE A 100 -2.28 -2.14 -1.84
CA ILE A 100 -1.42 -2.88 -2.78
C ILE A 100 -0.15 -2.10 -3.14
N GLY A 101 0.85 -2.78 -3.69
CA GLY A 101 2.14 -2.17 -3.98
C GLY A 101 2.16 -1.20 -5.15
N ASN A 102 1.41 -1.52 -6.19
CA ASN A 102 1.41 -0.76 -7.43
C ASN A 102 0.12 -0.98 -8.23
N LEU A 103 -0.27 0.05 -8.98
CA LEU A 103 -1.40 0.01 -9.88
C LEU A 103 -1.04 0.69 -11.20
N GLN A 104 -1.19 -0.04 -12.30
CA GLN A 104 -0.91 0.41 -13.65
C GLN A 104 -2.02 -0.09 -14.60
N PRO A 105 -2.17 0.52 -15.79
CA PRO A 105 -3.05 -0.02 -16.81
C PRO A 105 -2.68 -1.48 -17.12
N ALA A 106 -3.67 -2.37 -17.07
CA ALA A 106 -3.56 -3.81 -17.26
C ALA A 106 -2.58 -4.53 -16.30
N HIS A 107 -2.14 -3.89 -15.21
CA HIS A 107 -1.22 -4.51 -14.26
C HIS A 107 -1.45 -4.04 -12.83
N MET A 108 -1.66 -4.99 -11.92
CA MET A 108 -1.82 -4.75 -10.50
C MET A 108 -0.80 -5.58 -9.72
N ASP A 109 -0.03 -4.92 -8.83
CA ASP A 109 0.95 -5.59 -7.97
C ASP A 109 0.36 -5.79 -6.57
N PHE A 110 -0.12 -6.99 -6.32
CA PHE A 110 -0.79 -7.37 -5.08
C PHE A 110 0.15 -7.53 -3.88
N ARG A 111 1.47 -7.36 -4.01
CA ARG A 111 2.37 -7.57 -2.86
C ARG A 111 2.10 -6.56 -1.75
N PHE A 112 2.19 -7.04 -0.51
CA PHE A 112 2.12 -6.20 0.68
C PHE A 112 3.45 -5.46 0.85
N PHE A 113 3.38 -4.13 0.93
CA PHE A 113 4.52 -3.29 1.25
C PHE A 113 4.30 -2.58 2.57
N SER A 114 5.13 -2.92 3.54
CA SER A 114 4.97 -2.47 4.91
C SER A 114 5.16 -0.97 5.09
N LEU A 115 6.22 -0.41 4.50
CA LEU A 115 6.50 1.02 4.58
C LEU A 115 5.31 1.83 4.05
N GLY A 116 4.76 1.46 2.89
CA GLY A 116 3.62 2.16 2.30
C GLY A 116 2.38 2.07 3.19
N ASN A 117 2.05 0.89 3.71
CA ASN A 117 0.87 0.68 4.54
C ASN A 117 0.97 1.42 5.89
N VAL A 118 2.09 1.27 6.60
CA VAL A 118 2.32 1.95 7.88
C VAL A 118 2.36 3.47 7.69
N TRP A 119 3.05 3.96 6.65
CA TRP A 119 3.11 5.40 6.39
C TRP A 119 1.75 5.99 5.98
N SER A 120 0.91 5.22 5.28
CA SER A 120 -0.46 5.63 4.96
C SER A 120 -1.33 5.80 6.20
N ILE A 121 -1.13 5.00 7.25
CA ILE A 121 -1.78 5.19 8.55
C ILE A 121 -1.25 6.47 9.22
N VAL A 122 0.08 6.62 9.33
CA VAL A 122 0.71 7.76 10.04
C VAL A 122 0.37 9.10 9.39
N SER A 123 0.35 9.14 8.05
CA SER A 123 0.03 10.36 7.29
C SER A 123 -1.48 10.65 7.17
N SER A 124 -2.35 9.81 7.76
CA SER A 124 -3.82 9.91 7.61
C SER A 124 -4.29 9.78 6.16
N LEU A 125 -3.49 9.14 5.30
CA LEU A 125 -3.86 8.82 3.93
C LEU A 125 -4.88 7.67 3.91
N ALA A 126 -4.74 6.67 4.78
CA ALA A 126 -5.77 5.65 4.97
C ALA A 126 -6.94 6.19 5.81
N ASN A 127 -8.15 5.73 5.53
CA ASN A 127 -9.30 6.00 6.42
C ASN A 127 -9.11 5.31 7.78
N ILE A 128 -9.91 5.69 8.77
CA ILE A 128 -9.89 5.06 10.10
C ILE A 128 -10.15 3.54 9.95
N ASP A 129 -11.22 3.16 9.25
CA ASP A 129 -11.56 1.74 9.02
C ASP A 129 -10.46 0.98 8.28
N GLN A 130 -9.85 1.61 7.26
CA GLN A 130 -8.73 1.02 6.52
C GLN A 130 -7.48 0.86 7.41
N SER A 131 -7.24 1.81 8.31
CA SER A 131 -6.11 1.77 9.24
C SER A 131 -6.29 0.63 10.24
N HIS A 132 -7.50 0.46 10.78
CA HIS A 132 -7.84 -0.69 11.63
C HIS A 132 -7.68 -2.00 10.85
N ALA A 133 -8.24 -2.10 9.65
CA ALA A 133 -8.13 -3.30 8.82
C ALA A 133 -6.68 -3.66 8.42
N ILE A 134 -5.79 -2.68 8.23
CA ILE A 134 -4.35 -2.93 8.03
C ILE A 134 -3.71 -3.51 9.30
N LEU A 135 -4.07 -2.99 10.47
CA LEU A 135 -3.52 -3.45 11.74
C LEU A 135 -4.04 -4.85 12.08
N ASP A 136 -5.32 -5.10 11.85
CA ASP A 136 -5.95 -6.43 11.99
C ASP A 136 -5.29 -7.45 11.06
N LEU A 137 -4.95 -7.07 9.82
CA LEU A 137 -4.18 -7.91 8.90
C LEU A 137 -2.77 -8.22 9.44
N ILE A 138 -2.07 -7.21 9.97
CA ILE A 138 -0.72 -7.39 10.53
C ILE A 138 -0.76 -8.32 11.74
N GLU A 139 -1.78 -8.20 12.59
CA GLU A 139 -2.00 -9.08 13.73
C GLU A 139 -2.32 -10.51 13.29
N ALA A 140 -3.24 -10.69 12.34
CA ALA A 140 -3.62 -11.99 11.82
C ALA A 140 -2.48 -12.71 11.08
N LYS A 141 -1.55 -11.95 10.48
CA LYS A 141 -0.40 -12.45 9.70
C LYS A 141 0.94 -12.11 10.34
N TRP A 142 0.97 -12.09 11.67
CA TRP A 142 2.17 -11.76 12.44
C TRP A 142 3.37 -12.65 12.10
N GLU A 143 3.16 -13.97 11.98
CA GLU A 143 4.21 -14.92 11.62
C GLU A 143 4.78 -14.68 10.21
N ASP A 144 3.96 -14.23 9.28
CA ASP A 144 4.39 -13.99 7.90
C ASP A 144 5.06 -12.63 7.74
N LEU A 145 4.60 -11.61 8.46
CA LEU A 145 5.06 -10.22 8.29
C LEU A 145 6.15 -9.81 9.27
N VAL A 146 6.13 -10.35 10.48
CA VAL A 146 7.03 -9.98 11.58
C VAL A 146 7.93 -11.15 11.97
N ALA A 147 7.40 -12.35 12.21
CA ALA A 147 8.19 -13.49 12.68
C ALA A 147 9.16 -13.10 13.82
N ASP A 148 10.40 -13.60 13.78
CA ASP A 148 11.48 -13.27 14.73
C ASP A 148 12.21 -11.94 14.44
N MET A 149 11.96 -11.29 13.30
CA MET A 149 12.68 -10.08 12.86
C MET A 149 11.70 -8.98 12.47
N PRO A 150 11.66 -7.84 13.20
CA PRO A 150 10.59 -6.87 13.01
C PRO A 150 10.54 -6.31 11.59
N LEU A 151 9.41 -6.68 10.97
CA LEU A 151 8.74 -6.24 9.76
C LEU A 151 9.48 -6.42 8.42
N LYS A 152 8.99 -7.37 7.61
CA LYS A 152 9.40 -7.56 6.22
C LYS A 152 9.05 -6.34 5.38
N ILE A 153 9.95 -5.97 4.46
CA ILE A 153 9.73 -4.86 3.51
C ILE A 153 8.57 -5.18 2.57
N CYS A 154 8.56 -6.41 2.08
CA CYS A 154 7.69 -6.92 1.04
C CYS A 154 7.19 -8.31 1.42
N TYR A 155 5.94 -8.62 1.11
CA TYR A 155 5.42 -9.98 1.17
C TYR A 155 4.50 -10.29 -0.01
N PRO A 156 4.62 -11.47 -0.64
CA PRO A 156 5.71 -12.46 -0.49
C PRO A 156 7.02 -11.98 -1.14
N ALA A 157 8.11 -12.72 -0.91
CA ALA A 157 9.36 -12.50 -1.60
C ALA A 157 9.26 -12.95 -3.07
N LEU A 158 10.04 -12.31 -3.95
CA LEU A 158 10.15 -12.73 -5.35
C LEU A 158 10.99 -14.01 -5.43
N GLU A 159 10.48 -15.03 -6.13
CA GLU A 159 11.15 -16.32 -6.26
C GLU A 159 11.33 -16.73 -7.73
N GLY A 160 12.29 -17.64 -7.97
CA GLY A 160 12.46 -18.33 -9.25
C GLY A 160 12.63 -17.41 -10.46
N GLN A 161 11.78 -17.59 -11.48
CA GLN A 161 11.83 -16.80 -12.70
C GLN A 161 11.36 -15.36 -12.51
N GLU A 162 10.41 -15.12 -11.61
CA GLU A 162 9.90 -13.78 -11.32
C GLU A 162 11.01 -12.89 -10.75
N TRP A 163 11.80 -13.45 -9.83
CA TRP A 163 13.00 -12.78 -9.32
C TRP A 163 14.00 -12.46 -10.45
N ARG A 164 14.30 -13.41 -11.35
CA ARG A 164 15.24 -13.17 -12.47
C ARG A 164 14.76 -12.07 -13.40
N ILE A 165 13.47 -12.06 -13.73
CA ILE A 165 12.88 -11.09 -14.66
C ILE A 165 12.81 -9.70 -14.01
N ILE A 166 12.29 -9.59 -12.79
CA ILE A 166 12.05 -8.29 -12.14
C ILE A 166 13.34 -7.67 -11.60
N THR A 167 14.24 -8.46 -11.02
CA THR A 167 15.49 -7.97 -10.42
C THR A 167 16.67 -7.99 -11.38
N GLY A 168 16.53 -8.60 -12.55
CA GLY A 168 17.66 -8.87 -13.46
C GLY A 168 18.60 -9.96 -12.95
N GLY A 169 18.14 -10.79 -12.01
CA GLY A 169 18.95 -11.82 -11.35
C GLY A 169 19.97 -11.23 -10.37
N ASP A 170 19.67 -10.08 -9.76
CA ASP A 170 20.56 -9.41 -8.81
C ASP A 170 20.68 -10.24 -7.51
N PRO A 171 21.86 -10.82 -7.23
CA PRO A 171 22.07 -11.70 -6.07
C PRO A 171 21.88 -10.99 -4.73
N LYS A 172 21.81 -9.65 -4.69
CA LYS A 172 21.49 -8.90 -3.46
C LYS A 172 20.02 -8.98 -3.07
N ASN A 173 19.13 -9.32 -4.01
CA ASN A 173 17.67 -9.32 -3.81
C ASN A 173 17.09 -10.73 -3.67
N THR A 174 17.93 -11.76 -3.48
CA THR A 174 17.51 -13.18 -3.44
C THR A 174 16.66 -13.51 -2.20
N TYR A 175 16.82 -12.75 -1.12
CA TYR A 175 15.99 -12.82 0.08
C TYR A 175 15.57 -11.39 0.39
N CYS A 176 14.27 -11.12 0.60
CA CYS A 176 13.74 -9.77 0.90
C CYS A 176 14.17 -9.30 2.32
N LEU A 177 15.46 -9.43 2.67
CA LEU A 177 16.01 -9.36 4.03
C LEU A 177 16.85 -8.10 4.28
N HIS A 178 17.11 -7.26 3.29
CA HIS A 178 17.91 -6.06 3.48
C HIS A 178 17.06 -4.80 3.59
N LEU A 179 16.62 -4.48 4.82
CA LEU A 179 16.48 -3.11 5.35
C LEU A 179 16.15 -3.15 6.85
N PHE A 180 17.09 -3.64 7.66
CA PHE A 180 17.04 -3.52 9.12
C PHE A 180 17.06 -2.05 9.60
N PHE A 181 17.49 -1.11 8.75
CA PHE A 181 17.84 0.25 9.17
C PHE A 181 16.73 1.30 9.10
N LEU A 182 15.65 1.09 8.34
CA LEU A 182 14.52 2.04 8.28
C LEU A 182 13.36 1.67 9.23
N PHE A 183 13.39 0.47 9.84
CA PHE A 183 12.25 -0.09 10.58
C PHE A 183 12.29 0.09 12.10
N SER A 184 13.40 0.56 12.70
CA SER A 184 13.39 0.92 14.13
C SER A 184 12.33 1.98 14.45
N SER A 185 12.02 2.88 13.51
CA SER A 185 11.00 3.91 13.66
C SER A 185 9.58 3.38 13.49
N CYS A 186 9.35 2.45 12.55
CA CYS A 186 8.03 1.82 12.34
C CYS A 186 7.63 0.93 13.52
N ASN A 187 8.61 0.28 14.15
CA ASN A 187 8.40 -0.51 15.36
C ASN A 187 7.76 0.30 16.48
N VAL A 188 8.14 1.58 16.66
CA VAL A 188 7.56 2.45 17.70
C VAL A 188 6.05 2.58 17.54
N TYR A 189 5.54 2.68 16.31
CA TYR A 189 4.11 2.90 16.05
C TYR A 189 3.27 1.65 16.21
N ILE A 190 3.77 0.50 15.73
CA ILE A 190 3.10 -0.79 15.91
C ILE A 190 3.10 -1.18 17.39
N VAL A 191 4.22 -0.95 18.09
CA VAL A 191 4.31 -1.13 19.54
C VAL A 191 3.34 -0.20 20.26
N PHE A 192 3.23 1.08 19.89
CA PHE A 192 2.26 2.00 20.53
C PHE A 192 0.80 1.57 20.35
N TYR A 193 0.44 0.97 19.21
CA TYR A 193 -0.91 0.47 18.97
C TYR A 193 -1.19 -0.83 19.75
N LEU A 194 -0.30 -1.81 19.66
CA LEU A 194 -0.42 -3.09 20.37
C LEU A 194 -0.46 -2.89 21.89
N HIS A 195 0.37 -1.98 22.43
CA HIS A 195 0.45 -1.74 23.88
C HIS A 195 -0.80 -1.05 24.46
N ARG A 196 -1.68 -0.50 23.61
CA ARG A 196 -2.92 0.21 24.00
C ARG A 196 -4.17 -0.65 23.91
N ASN A 197 -4.17 -1.72 23.09
CA ASN A 197 -5.34 -2.55 22.82
C ASN A 197 -5.23 -4.01 23.32
N LEU A 198 -4.08 -4.46 23.81
CA LEU A 198 -3.98 -5.75 24.51
C LEU A 198 -4.56 -5.62 25.93
N PRO A 199 -5.60 -6.39 26.32
CA PRO A 199 -5.92 -6.57 27.72
C PRO A 199 -4.77 -7.33 28.39
N ARG A 200 -4.32 -6.82 29.54
CA ARG A 200 -3.33 -7.51 30.40
C ARG A 200 -3.84 -8.87 30.88
#